data_AF-A0A6G3SMR8-F1
#
_entry.id   AF-A0A6G3SMR8-F1
#
_cell.length_a   1.000
_cell.length_b   1.000
_cell.length_c   1.000
_cell.angle_alpha   90.00
_cell.angle_beta   90.00
_cell.angle_gamma   90.00
#
_symmetry.space_group_name_H-M   'P 1'
#
loop_
_entity.id
_entity.type
_entity.pdbx_description
1 polymer ?
#
loop_
_entity_poly.entity_id
_entity_poly.type
_entity_poly.pdbx_seq_one_letter_code
_entity_poly.pdbx_strand_id
1 'polypeptide(L)'
;YEDVEAQLVLRAVGYRGVELPGLPFDPVRGTVPHTAGRVLRDGAPAPGEYVAGWIKRGPTGVIGSNRSCAKETVTSLLEDAAALRRRPAADDPLAVLRECGLRPVEWSGWLSIERAEAELGRSLGRGPVKIPDWPGLLAAARDRDR
;
A
#
# COMPACT_ATOMS: atom_id res chain seq x y z
N TYR A 1 27.98 15.73 26.26
CA TYR A 1 27.24 16.16 25.05
C TYR A 1 28.20 16.95 24.20
N GLU A 2 27.99 16.98 22.89
CA GLU A 2 28.82 17.70 21.92
C GLU A 2 27.88 18.48 21.01
N ASP A 3 28.20 19.75 20.76
CA ASP A 3 27.44 20.62 19.87
C ASP A 3 28.14 20.66 18.50
N VAL A 4 27.36 20.47 17.44
CA VAL A 4 27.83 20.49 16.05
C VAL A 4 27.00 21.51 15.28
N GLU A 5 27.65 22.58 14.80
CA GLU A 5 27.01 23.61 13.99
C GLU A 5 26.51 23.04 12.65
N ALA A 6 25.23 23.25 12.32
CA ALA A 6 24.62 22.77 11.08
C ALA A 6 23.45 23.65 10.62
N GLN A 7 23.31 23.84 9.31
CA GLN A 7 22.22 24.59 8.68
C GLN A 7 21.06 23.68 8.23
N LEU A 8 21.29 22.36 8.15
CA LEU A 8 20.29 21.36 7.80
C LEU A 8 20.59 20.03 8.48
N VAL A 9 19.56 19.40 9.04
CA VAL A 9 19.62 18.05 9.60
C VAL A 9 18.57 17.18 8.92
N LEU A 10 19.01 16.08 8.32
CA LEU A 10 18.13 15.11 7.67
C LEU A 10 18.11 13.80 8.46
N ARG A 11 16.95 13.46 9.02
CA ARG A 11 16.77 12.24 9.79
C ARG A 11 16.44 11.07 8.85
N ALA A 12 17.41 10.17 8.66
CA ALA A 12 17.25 8.94 7.86
C ALA A 12 17.38 7.67 8.72
N VAL A 13 16.71 7.63 9.88
CA VAL A 13 16.82 6.52 10.87
C VAL A 13 15.77 5.42 10.70
N GLY A 14 15.23 5.27 9.50
CA GLY A 14 14.20 4.30 9.16
C GLY A 14 12.77 4.86 9.18
N TYR A 15 11.87 4.08 8.60
CA TYR A 15 10.42 4.35 8.58
C TYR A 15 9.73 3.70 9.78
N ARG A 16 8.45 3.99 9.97
CA ARG A 16 7.59 3.29 10.96
C ARG A 16 6.19 3.15 10.36
N GLY A 17 5.55 1.99 10.60
CA GLY A 17 4.15 1.82 10.25
C GLY A 17 3.25 2.78 11.02
N VAL A 18 2.09 3.07 10.45
CA VAL A 18 1.04 3.88 11.08
C VAL A 18 -0.17 2.99 11.27
N GLU A 19 -0.83 3.13 12.42
CA GLU A 19 -2.06 2.39 12.73
C GLU A 19 -3.17 2.75 11.73
N LEU A 20 -3.90 1.72 11.28
CA LEU A 20 -5.10 1.89 10.47
C LEU A 20 -6.33 1.54 11.33
N PRO A 21 -7.35 2.41 11.41
CA PRO A 21 -8.57 2.10 12.15
C PRO A 21 -9.17 0.74 11.75
N GLY A 22 -9.47 -0.09 12.74
CA GLY A 22 -10.05 -1.42 12.54
C GLY A 22 -9.03 -2.55 12.38
N LEU A 23 -7.73 -2.27 12.25
CA LEU A 23 -6.67 -3.27 12.15
C LEU A 23 -5.82 -3.32 13.44
N PRO A 24 -5.53 -4.50 14.01
CA PRO A 24 -4.63 -4.60 15.17
C PRO A 24 -3.24 -4.06 14.87
N PHE A 25 -2.62 -3.40 15.84
CA PHE A 25 -1.33 -2.74 15.64
C PHE A 25 -0.43 -2.89 16.88
N ASP A 26 0.83 -3.23 16.66
CA ASP A 26 1.89 -3.18 17.67
C ASP A 26 2.58 -1.82 17.57
N PRO A 27 2.31 -0.87 18.50
CA PRO A 27 2.89 0.45 18.42
C PRO A 27 4.40 0.41 18.64
N VAL A 28 4.94 -0.54 19.41
CA VAL A 28 6.38 -0.65 19.69
C VAL A 28 7.14 -1.04 18.44
N ARG A 29 6.67 -2.07 17.73
CA ARG A 29 7.31 -2.55 16.48
C ARG A 29 6.90 -1.73 15.25
N GLY A 30 5.76 -1.04 15.30
CA GLY A 30 5.20 -0.33 14.15
C GLY A 30 4.69 -1.28 13.06
N THR A 31 4.16 -2.44 13.46
CA THR A 31 3.73 -3.53 12.57
C THR A 31 2.39 -4.10 13.01
N VAL A 32 1.75 -4.86 12.13
CA VAL A 32 0.52 -5.61 12.45
C VAL A 32 0.88 -6.97 13.04
N PRO A 33 0.40 -7.35 14.23
CA PRO A 33 0.62 -8.67 14.82
C PRO A 33 0.13 -9.79 13.90
N HIS A 34 0.95 -10.82 13.69
CA HIS A 34 0.62 -11.90 12.76
C HIS A 34 1.30 -13.23 13.10
N THR A 35 0.78 -14.33 12.55
CA THR A 35 1.47 -15.65 12.46
C THR A 35 1.47 -16.11 11.01
N ALA A 36 2.67 -16.29 10.41
CA ALA A 36 2.84 -16.63 8.99
C ALA A 36 2.08 -15.70 8.00
N GLY A 37 1.80 -14.46 8.40
CA GLY A 37 1.03 -13.49 7.62
C GLY A 37 -0.47 -13.44 7.95
N ARG A 38 -1.03 -14.37 8.73
CA ARG A 38 -2.41 -14.26 9.27
C ARG A 38 -2.43 -13.23 10.39
N VAL A 39 -3.28 -12.20 10.28
CA VAL A 39 -3.41 -11.16 11.33
C VAL A 39 -3.89 -11.79 12.63
N LEU A 40 -3.36 -11.36 13.76
CA LEU A 40 -3.78 -11.82 15.08
C LEU A 40 -4.69 -10.80 15.77
N ARG A 41 -5.83 -11.29 16.29
CA ARG A 41 -6.72 -10.57 17.21
C ARG A 41 -6.80 -11.39 18.49
N ASP A 42 -6.49 -10.77 19.63
CA ASP A 42 -6.46 -11.45 20.93
C ASP A 42 -5.64 -12.76 20.94
N GLY A 43 -4.54 -12.78 20.19
CA GLY A 43 -3.64 -13.93 20.07
C GLY A 43 -4.09 -15.04 19.10
N ALA A 44 -5.27 -14.91 18.47
CA ALA A 44 -5.80 -15.87 17.52
C ALA A 44 -5.81 -15.32 16.07
N PRO A 45 -5.58 -16.16 15.05
CA PRO A 45 -5.72 -15.75 13.65
C PRO A 45 -7.13 -15.23 13.33
N ALA A 46 -7.21 -14.01 12.79
CA ALA A 46 -8.44 -13.40 12.31
C ALA A 46 -8.76 -13.94 10.89
N PRO A 47 -9.88 -14.65 10.69
CA PRO A 47 -10.18 -15.26 9.39
C PRO A 47 -10.36 -14.24 8.26
N GLY A 48 -9.57 -14.38 7.20
CA GLY A 48 -9.65 -13.52 6.01
C GLY A 48 -8.79 -12.24 6.09
N GLU A 49 -8.05 -12.03 7.18
CA GLU A 49 -7.15 -10.90 7.35
C GLU A 49 -5.68 -11.35 7.25
N TYR A 50 -4.95 -10.76 6.31
CA TYR A 50 -3.55 -11.11 6.05
C TYR A 50 -2.69 -9.86 5.87
N VAL A 51 -1.42 -9.97 6.22
CA VAL A 51 -0.41 -8.92 6.01
C VAL A 51 0.82 -9.45 5.28
N ALA A 52 1.49 -8.57 4.53
CA ALA A 52 2.74 -8.85 3.83
C ALA A 52 3.59 -7.57 3.74
N GLY A 53 4.87 -7.71 3.36
CA GLY A 53 5.78 -6.57 3.20
C GLY A 53 6.17 -5.91 4.52
N TRP A 54 6.37 -4.59 4.49
CA TRP A 54 6.90 -3.84 5.65
C TRP A 54 5.93 -3.75 6.82
N ILE A 55 4.62 -3.70 6.59
CA ILE A 55 3.64 -3.70 7.70
C ILE A 55 3.65 -5.02 8.49
N LYS A 56 4.13 -6.11 7.85
CA LYS A 56 4.36 -7.42 8.47
C LYS A 56 5.72 -7.51 9.17
N ARG A 57 6.80 -7.14 8.48
CA ARG A 57 8.20 -7.43 8.91
C ARG A 57 8.97 -6.23 9.48
N GLY A 58 8.39 -5.05 9.44
CA GLY A 58 9.10 -3.79 9.63
C GLY A 58 9.80 -3.30 8.35
N PRO A 59 10.28 -2.04 8.33
CA PRO A 59 10.76 -1.36 7.14
C PRO A 59 12.22 -1.69 6.82
N THR A 60 12.50 -2.99 6.64
CA THR A 60 13.83 -3.51 6.31
C THR A 60 13.79 -4.47 5.13
N GLY A 61 14.94 -4.57 4.45
CA GLY A 61 15.13 -5.39 3.26
C GLY A 61 14.84 -4.65 1.95
N VAL A 62 15.23 -5.30 0.85
CA VAL A 62 15.07 -4.77 -0.51
C VAL A 62 13.73 -5.20 -1.11
N ILE A 63 13.40 -4.70 -2.30
CA ILE A 63 12.19 -5.09 -3.04
C ILE A 63 12.07 -6.63 -3.14
N GLY A 64 13.18 -7.32 -3.39
CA GLY A 64 13.21 -8.79 -3.46
C GLY A 64 12.83 -9.49 -2.14
N SER A 65 13.13 -8.91 -0.98
CA SER A 65 12.76 -9.46 0.34
C SER A 65 11.24 -9.49 0.54
N ASN A 66 10.50 -8.62 -0.15
CA ASN A 66 9.03 -8.62 -0.10
C ASN A 66 8.43 -9.79 -0.89
N ARG A 67 9.12 -10.34 -1.89
CA ARG A 67 8.63 -11.49 -2.67
C ARG A 67 8.51 -12.75 -1.82
N SER A 68 9.56 -13.11 -1.09
CA SER A 68 9.53 -14.28 -0.19
C SER A 68 8.53 -14.10 0.94
N CYS A 69 8.49 -12.91 1.52
CA CYS A 69 7.51 -12.52 2.54
C CYS A 69 6.07 -12.68 2.07
N ALA A 70 5.76 -12.21 0.85
CA ALA A 70 4.42 -12.31 0.27
C ALA A 70 4.07 -13.77 -0.06
N LYS A 71 5.05 -14.56 -0.52
CA LYS A 71 4.85 -16.00 -0.78
C LYS A 71 4.37 -16.74 0.46
N GLU A 72 4.99 -16.52 1.62
CA GLU A 72 4.55 -17.14 2.89
C GLU A 72 3.11 -16.75 3.26
N THR A 73 2.77 -15.48 3.13
CA THR A 73 1.40 -15.00 3.40
C THR A 73 0.39 -15.63 2.44
N VAL A 74 0.72 -15.73 1.15
CA VAL A 74 -0.16 -16.35 0.15
C VAL A 74 -0.29 -17.85 0.38
N THR A 75 0.77 -18.55 0.80
CA THR A 75 0.67 -19.96 1.21
C THR A 75 -0.35 -20.13 2.34
N SER A 76 -0.30 -19.29 3.37
CA SER A 76 -1.29 -19.29 4.45
C SER A 76 -2.72 -19.03 3.95
N LEU A 77 -2.90 -18.06 3.05
CA LEU A 77 -4.20 -17.77 2.45
C LEU A 77 -4.75 -18.97 1.67
N LEU A 78 -3.90 -19.66 0.91
CA LEU A 78 -4.29 -20.84 0.14
C LEU A 78 -4.67 -22.03 1.04
N GLU A 79 -3.97 -22.23 2.15
CA GLU A 79 -4.33 -23.23 3.17
C GLU A 79 -5.72 -22.94 3.77
N ASP A 80 -6.05 -21.67 3.98
CA ASP A 80 -7.33 -21.24 4.56
C ASP A 80 -8.47 -21.19 3.52
N ALA A 81 -8.16 -21.35 2.23
CA ALA A 81 -9.09 -21.06 1.12
C ALA A 81 -10.41 -21.84 1.22
N ALA A 82 -10.37 -23.09 1.68
CA ALA A 82 -11.58 -23.91 1.85
C ALA A 82 -12.54 -23.30 2.88
N ALA A 83 -12.01 -22.66 3.93
CA ALA A 83 -12.82 -21.95 4.92
C ALA A 83 -13.30 -20.60 4.41
N LEU A 84 -12.42 -19.85 3.73
CA LEU A 84 -12.76 -18.54 3.17
C LEU A 84 -13.87 -18.63 2.12
N ARG A 85 -13.87 -19.65 1.27
CA ARG A 85 -14.90 -19.88 0.23
C ARG A 85 -16.30 -20.16 0.78
N ARG A 86 -16.44 -20.50 2.07
CA ARG A 86 -17.75 -20.66 2.71
C ARG A 86 -18.41 -19.33 3.07
N ARG A 87 -17.65 -18.23 3.06
CA ARG A 87 -18.19 -16.88 3.28
C ARG A 87 -18.93 -16.45 2.02
N PRO A 88 -20.05 -15.71 2.15
CA PRO A 88 -20.71 -15.12 1.00
C PRO A 88 -19.73 -14.23 0.24
N ALA A 89 -19.81 -14.25 -1.08
CA ALA A 89 -19.03 -13.33 -1.91
C ALA A 89 -19.42 -11.89 -1.54
N ALA A 90 -18.42 -11.03 -1.42
CA ALA A 90 -18.67 -9.60 -1.28
C ALA A 90 -19.27 -9.07 -2.59
N ASP A 91 -20.07 -8.01 -2.48
CA ASP A 91 -20.51 -7.22 -3.62
C ASP A 91 -19.30 -6.70 -4.41
N ASP A 92 -19.52 -6.29 -5.67
CA ASP A 92 -18.47 -5.68 -6.47
C ASP A 92 -17.83 -4.52 -5.66
N PRO A 93 -16.55 -4.63 -5.28
CA PRO A 93 -15.91 -3.63 -4.43
C PRO A 93 -15.93 -2.24 -5.08
N LEU A 94 -15.93 -2.15 -6.42
CA LEU A 94 -16.04 -0.86 -7.10
C LEU A 94 -17.44 -0.25 -6.94
N ALA A 95 -18.49 -1.05 -6.99
CA ALA A 95 -19.86 -0.59 -6.74
C ALA A 95 -19.99 -0.08 -5.29
N VAL A 96 -19.54 -0.87 -4.31
CA VAL A 96 -19.57 -0.49 -2.88
C VAL A 96 -18.80 0.81 -2.63
N LEU A 97 -17.59 0.96 -3.18
CA LEU A 97 -16.81 2.19 -3.03
C LEU A 97 -17.55 3.39 -3.63
N ARG A 98 -18.21 3.23 -4.79
CA ARG A 98 -18.97 4.31 -5.45
C ARG A 98 -20.23 4.69 -4.67
N GLU A 99 -20.91 3.74 -4.06
CA GLU A 99 -22.06 3.96 -3.17
C GLU A 99 -21.65 4.73 -1.90
N CYS A 100 -20.45 4.45 -1.37
CA CYS A 100 -19.83 5.25 -0.31
C CYS A 100 -19.39 6.66 -0.75
N GLY A 101 -19.72 7.09 -1.97
CA GLY A 101 -19.37 8.41 -2.50
C GLY A 101 -17.92 8.52 -3.00
N LEU A 102 -17.16 7.43 -3.04
CA LEU A 102 -15.78 7.43 -3.51
C LEU A 102 -15.71 7.36 -5.04
N ARG A 103 -14.57 7.75 -5.60
CA ARG A 103 -14.26 7.71 -7.03
C ARG A 103 -12.89 7.07 -7.23
N PRO A 104 -12.78 5.72 -7.20
CA PRO A 104 -11.49 5.05 -7.34
C PRO A 104 -10.83 5.35 -8.69
N VAL A 105 -9.51 5.53 -8.68
CA VAL A 105 -8.72 5.55 -9.91
C VAL A 105 -8.50 4.10 -10.33
N GLU A 106 -9.22 3.68 -11.36
CA GLU A 106 -9.07 2.36 -11.97
C GLU A 106 -7.78 2.29 -12.81
N TRP A 107 -7.42 1.08 -13.24
CA TRP A 107 -6.20 0.82 -14.01
C TRP A 107 -6.03 1.73 -15.24
N SER A 108 -7.12 1.97 -15.98
CA SER A 108 -7.11 2.88 -17.13
C SER A 108 -6.79 4.33 -16.75
N GLY A 109 -7.29 4.81 -15.60
CA GLY A 109 -6.96 6.15 -15.11
C GLY A 109 -5.51 6.25 -14.63
N TRP A 110 -4.96 5.19 -14.03
CA TRP A 110 -3.53 5.12 -13.70
C TRP A 110 -2.67 5.22 -14.97
N LEU A 111 -3.00 4.48 -16.03
CA LEU A 111 -2.28 4.57 -17.31
C LEU A 111 -2.38 5.98 -17.94
N SER A 112 -3.51 6.68 -17.79
CA SER A 112 -3.62 8.08 -18.21
C SER A 112 -2.67 9.01 -17.44
N ILE A 113 -2.51 8.80 -16.12
CA ILE A 113 -1.50 9.54 -15.32
C ILE A 113 -0.09 9.28 -15.88
N GLU A 114 0.29 8.02 -16.10
CA GLU A 114 1.62 7.68 -16.61
C GLU A 114 1.90 8.34 -17.97
N ARG A 115 0.89 8.38 -18.85
CA ARG A 115 0.99 9.07 -20.14
C ARG A 115 1.20 10.58 -19.97
N ALA A 116 0.43 11.23 -19.10
CA ALA A 116 0.54 12.67 -18.83
C ALA A 116 1.92 13.03 -18.23
N GLU A 117 2.45 12.21 -17.32
CA GLU A 117 3.79 12.38 -16.75
C GLU A 117 4.90 12.20 -17.81
N ALA A 118 4.73 11.25 -18.73
CA ALA A 118 5.64 11.06 -19.84
C ALA A 118 5.59 12.23 -20.85
N GLU A 119 4.41 12.75 -21.15
CA GLU A 119 4.20 13.94 -21.99
C GLU A 119 4.86 15.18 -21.41
N LEU A 120 4.66 15.44 -20.13
CA LEU A 120 5.31 16.53 -19.42
C LEU A 120 6.85 16.38 -19.43
N GLY A 121 7.34 15.15 -19.26
CA GLY A 121 8.75 14.84 -19.41
C GLY A 121 9.27 15.22 -20.79
N ARG A 122 8.58 14.79 -21.86
CA ARG A 122 8.94 15.08 -23.25
C ARG A 122 8.94 16.58 -23.54
N SER A 123 7.95 17.35 -23.07
CA SER A 123 7.91 18.80 -23.30
C SER A 123 9.08 19.54 -22.64
N LEU A 124 9.71 18.93 -21.64
CA LEU A 124 10.86 19.47 -20.91
C LEU A 124 12.20 18.86 -21.36
N GLY A 125 12.20 17.96 -22.35
CA GLY A 125 13.42 17.26 -22.80
C GLY A 125 13.98 16.28 -21.77
N ARG A 126 13.13 15.68 -20.93
CA ARG A 126 13.50 14.77 -19.84
C ARG A 126 12.75 13.43 -19.96
N GLY A 127 13.14 12.46 -19.14
CA GLY A 127 12.28 11.30 -18.84
C GLY A 127 10.99 11.72 -18.13
N PRO A 128 10.11 10.78 -17.76
CA PRO A 128 8.83 11.09 -17.13
C PRO A 128 8.98 12.02 -15.92
N VAL A 129 8.13 13.04 -15.85
CA VAL A 129 8.11 14.03 -14.75
C VAL A 129 6.82 13.85 -13.97
N LYS A 130 6.94 13.68 -12.65
CA LYS A 130 5.81 13.45 -11.76
C LYS A 130 4.89 14.65 -11.68
N ILE A 131 3.59 14.40 -11.75
CA ILE A 131 2.58 15.38 -11.38
C ILE A 131 2.61 15.50 -9.85
N PRO A 132 2.91 16.68 -9.28
CA PRO A 132 3.31 16.80 -7.88
C PRO A 132 2.14 16.92 -6.90
N ASP A 133 0.89 16.96 -7.38
CA ASP A 133 -0.28 17.24 -6.57
C ASP A 133 -1.50 16.38 -6.92
N TRP A 134 -2.41 16.27 -5.94
CA TRP A 134 -3.63 15.49 -6.07
C TRP A 134 -4.58 16.00 -7.16
N PRO A 135 -4.89 17.32 -7.26
CA PRO A 135 -5.76 17.82 -8.33
C PRO A 135 -5.26 17.46 -9.73
N GLY A 136 -3.97 17.59 -10.00
CA GLY A 136 -3.36 17.25 -11.27
C GLY A 136 -3.42 15.76 -11.56
N LEU A 137 -3.09 14.91 -10.57
CA LEU A 137 -3.20 13.45 -10.72
C LEU A 137 -4.64 13.01 -11.01
N LEU A 138 -5.62 13.58 -10.29
CA LEU A 138 -7.03 13.28 -10.48
C LEU A 138 -7.58 13.82 -11.80
N ALA A 139 -7.08 14.95 -12.30
CA ALA A 139 -7.41 15.47 -13.62
C ALA A 139 -6.86 14.55 -14.72
N ALA A 140 -5.57 14.20 -14.65
CA ALA A 140 -4.92 13.29 -15.61
C ALA A 140 -5.60 11.90 -15.63
N ALA A 141 -5.99 11.38 -14.46
CA ALA A 141 -6.70 10.09 -14.37
C ALA A 141 -8.07 10.08 -15.07
N ARG A 142 -8.68 11.26 -15.29
CA ARG A 142 -9.98 11.41 -15.95
C ARG A 142 -9.86 11.68 -17.44
N ASP A 143 -8.68 12.10 -17.91
CA ASP A 143 -8.42 12.39 -19.32
C ASP A 143 -8.23 11.08 -20.09
N ARG A 144 -9.35 10.51 -20.52
CA ARG A 144 -9.40 9.22 -21.22
C ARG A 144 -9.15 9.35 -22.73
N ASP A 145 -9.31 10.54 -23.31
CA ASP A 145 -9.33 10.74 -24.77
C ASP A 145 -8.63 12.04 -25.22
N ARG A 146 -7.30 12.04 -25.13
CA ARG A 146 -6.42 12.82 -26.03
C ARG A 146 -5.41 11.89 -26.70
#